data_AF-A0A8C7KXI0-F1
#
_entry.id   AF-A0A8C7KXI0-F1
#
_cell.length_a   1.000
_cell.length_b   1.000
_cell.length_c   1.000
_cell.angle_alpha   90.00
_cell.angle_beta   90.00
_cell.angle_gamma   90.00
#
_symmetry.space_group_name_H-M   'P 1'
#
loop_
_entity.id
_entity.type
_entity.pdbx_description
1 polymer ?
#
loop_
_entity_poly.entity_id
_entity_poly.type
_entity_poly.pdbx_seq_one_letter_code
_entity_poly.pdbx_strand_id
1 'polypeptide(L)'
;MAPTITSEMIHSKEHLSLTNKLRKPVVEKLFRDRINNSLEQLKSLLGPEILNHQSDSKMEKAGILAMTVCFMRRQKQYQSVSSSSC
;
A
#
# COMPACT_ATOMS: atom_id res chain seq x y z
N MET A 1 17.78 -52.27 15.97
CA MET A 1 17.60 -51.01 16.72
C MET A 1 17.01 -49.99 15.77
N ALA A 2 15.70 -49.71 15.86
CA ALA A 2 15.03 -48.76 14.97
C ALA A 2 15.26 -47.32 15.49
N PRO A 3 15.52 -46.33 14.61
CA PRO A 3 15.75 -44.97 15.07
C PRO A 3 14.41 -44.27 15.36
N THR A 4 14.19 -43.87 16.61
CA THR A 4 13.00 -43.13 17.12
C THR A 4 12.97 -41.66 16.68
N ILE A 5 13.70 -41.29 15.63
CA ILE A 5 13.87 -39.89 15.22
C ILE A 5 12.93 -39.59 14.07
N THR A 6 11.64 -39.35 14.36
CA THR A 6 10.75 -38.85 13.30
C THR A 6 9.52 -38.10 13.82
N SER A 7 8.89 -38.56 14.91
CA SER A 7 7.60 -37.97 15.33
C SER A 7 7.71 -36.51 15.78
N GLU A 8 8.69 -36.16 16.61
CA GLU A 8 8.83 -34.79 17.13
C GLU A 8 9.35 -33.79 16.09
N MET A 9 10.26 -34.21 15.21
CA MET A 9 10.77 -33.38 14.12
C MET A 9 9.70 -33.12 13.04
N ILE A 10 8.86 -34.10 12.73
CA ILE A 10 7.73 -33.93 11.81
C ILE A 10 6.71 -32.95 12.43
N HIS A 11 6.33 -33.17 13.69
CA HIS A 11 5.36 -32.31 14.39
C HIS A 11 5.85 -30.85 14.51
N SER A 12 7.13 -30.65 14.78
CA SER A 12 7.74 -29.31 14.87
C SER A 12 7.74 -28.59 13.52
N LYS A 13 8.04 -29.30 12.44
CA LYS A 13 8.08 -28.73 11.08
C LYS A 13 6.68 -28.40 10.55
N GLU A 14 5.68 -29.23 10.86
CA GLU A 14 4.28 -28.96 10.56
C GLU A 14 3.74 -27.77 11.36
N HIS A 15 4.08 -27.68 12.65
CA HIS A 15 3.71 -26.55 13.49
C HIS A 15 4.36 -25.22 13.03
N LEU A 16 5.64 -25.24 12.63
CA LEU A 16 6.31 -24.07 12.05
C LEU A 16 5.71 -23.65 10.70
N SER A 17 5.27 -24.62 9.89
CA SER A 17 4.63 -24.40 8.58
C SER A 17 3.24 -23.80 8.75
N LEU A 18 2.43 -24.33 9.67
CA LEU A 18 1.10 -23.81 10.00
C LEU A 18 1.19 -22.40 10.61
N THR A 19 2.12 -22.15 11.53
CA THR A 19 2.32 -20.80 12.10
C THR A 19 2.82 -19.79 11.07
N ASN A 20 3.68 -20.19 10.12
CA ASN A 20 4.07 -19.32 8.99
C ASN A 20 2.90 -19.05 8.03
N LYS A 21 2.07 -20.06 7.74
CA LYS A 21 0.84 -19.92 6.93
C LYS A 21 -0.21 -19.04 7.61
N LEU A 22 -0.16 -18.87 8.93
CA LEU A 22 -1.05 -17.98 9.70
C LEU A 22 -0.46 -16.58 9.95
N ARG A 23 0.86 -16.43 10.07
CA ARG A 23 1.51 -15.12 10.24
C ARG A 23 1.61 -14.33 8.93
N LYS A 24 1.95 -15.00 7.83
CA LYS A 24 1.97 -14.39 6.49
C LYS A 24 0.67 -13.63 6.16
N PRO A 25 -0.53 -14.22 6.27
CA PRO A 25 -1.76 -13.52 5.95
C PRO A 25 -2.02 -12.30 6.83
N VAL A 26 -1.49 -12.25 8.06
CA VAL A 26 -1.60 -11.07 8.94
C VAL A 26 -0.66 -9.95 8.49
N VAL A 27 0.60 -10.25 8.19
CA VAL A 27 1.56 -9.22 7.71
C VAL A 27 1.16 -8.69 6.34
N GLU A 28 0.75 -9.57 5.42
CA GLU A 28 0.20 -9.16 4.13
C GLU A 28 -1.08 -8.33 4.27
N LYS A 29 -1.95 -8.65 5.24
CA LYS A 29 -3.15 -7.84 5.53
C LYS A 29 -2.76 -6.46 6.04
N LEU A 30 -1.87 -6.35 7.02
CA LEU A 30 -1.39 -5.05 7.52
C LEU A 30 -0.76 -4.21 6.41
N PHE A 31 0.02 -4.84 5.52
CA PHE A 31 0.61 -4.15 4.38
C PHE A 31 -0.46 -3.66 3.39
N ARG A 32 -1.44 -4.49 3.05
CA ARG A 32 -2.59 -4.09 2.21
C ARG A 32 -3.40 -2.97 2.83
N ASP A 33 -3.66 -3.04 4.13
CA ASP A 33 -4.43 -2.04 4.87
C ASP A 33 -3.67 -0.71 4.89
N ARG A 34 -2.35 -0.73 5.10
CA ARG A 34 -1.50 0.46 5.00
C ARG A 34 -1.56 1.10 3.60
N ILE A 35 -1.42 0.30 2.54
CA ILE A 35 -1.52 0.81 1.16
C ILE A 35 -2.88 1.43 0.89
N ASN A 36 -3.96 0.75 1.27
CA ASN A 36 -5.31 1.25 1.04
C ASN A 36 -5.56 2.54 1.85
N ASN A 37 -5.08 2.61 3.09
CA ASN A 37 -5.18 3.81 3.90
C ASN A 37 -4.43 5.00 3.26
N SER A 38 -3.22 4.78 2.75
CA SER A 38 -2.49 5.82 2.01
C SER A 38 -3.22 6.27 0.74
N LEU A 39 -3.87 5.36 0.00
CA LEU A 39 -4.68 5.72 -1.17
C LEU A 39 -5.89 6.59 -0.81
N GLU A 40 -6.58 6.29 0.29
CA GLU A 40 -7.69 7.11 0.78
C GLU A 40 -7.19 8.49 1.27
N GLN A 41 -6.04 8.56 1.94
CA GLN A 41 -5.43 9.84 2.30
C GLN A 41 -5.09 10.68 1.06
N LEU A 42 -4.52 10.06 0.01
CA LEU A 42 -4.23 10.74 -1.25
C LEU A 42 -5.49 11.31 -1.91
N LYS A 43 -6.60 10.56 -1.90
CA LYS A 43 -7.90 11.06 -2.38
C LYS A 43 -8.35 12.30 -1.60
N SER A 44 -8.29 12.25 -0.27
CA SER A 44 -8.68 13.38 0.57
C SER A 44 -7.81 14.62 0.34
N LEU A 45 -6.49 14.43 0.15
CA LEU A 45 -5.53 15.52 -0.09
C LEU A 45 -5.66 16.17 -1.47
N LEU A 46 -6.11 15.41 -2.48
CA LEU A 46 -6.35 15.96 -3.83
C LEU A 46 -7.52 16.95 -3.83
N GLY A 47 -8.44 16.87 -2.86
CA GLY A 47 -9.53 17.83 -2.69
C GLY A 47 -10.58 17.81 -3.82
N PRO A 48 -11.77 18.39 -3.58
CA PRO A 48 -12.86 18.40 -4.54
C PRO A 48 -12.52 19.15 -5.84
N GLU A 49 -11.68 20.18 -5.85
CA GLU A 49 -11.31 20.89 -7.09
C GLU A 49 -10.56 20.03 -8.12
N ILE A 50 -9.74 19.07 -7.67
CA ILE A 50 -9.04 18.15 -8.58
C ILE A 50 -9.97 16.98 -8.96
N LEU A 51 -10.87 16.59 -8.04
CA LEU A 51 -11.82 15.50 -8.22
C LEU A 51 -13.04 15.88 -9.08
N ASN A 52 -13.51 17.12 -9.02
CA ASN A 52 -14.68 17.64 -9.75
C ASN A 52 -14.46 17.64 -11.28
N HIS A 53 -13.22 17.49 -11.74
CA HIS A 53 -12.92 17.30 -13.16
C HIS A 53 -13.27 15.89 -13.67
N GLN A 54 -13.53 14.94 -12.76
CA GLN A 54 -13.97 13.58 -13.08
C GLN A 54 -15.40 13.41 -12.57
N SER A 55 -16.36 13.44 -13.50
CA SER A 55 -17.79 13.27 -13.23
C SER A 55 -18.07 12.01 -12.41
N ASP A 56 -18.43 12.17 -11.12
CA ASP A 56 -19.15 11.27 -10.17
C ASP A 56 -18.89 9.74 -10.19
N SER A 57 -17.90 9.27 -10.94
CA SER A 57 -17.63 7.86 -11.13
C SER A 57 -16.36 7.53 -10.38
N LYS A 58 -16.54 6.96 -9.18
CA LYS A 58 -15.60 6.09 -8.46
C LYS A 58 -14.16 6.18 -9.00
N MET A 59 -13.37 7.12 -8.47
CA MET A 59 -11.99 7.27 -8.90
C MET A 59 -11.22 5.95 -8.69
N GLU A 60 -10.89 5.28 -9.80
CA GLU A 60 -10.16 4.02 -9.79
C GLU A 60 -8.76 4.23 -9.20
N LYS A 61 -8.16 3.19 -8.63
CA LYS A 61 -6.84 3.29 -7.96
C LYS A 61 -5.77 3.91 -8.87
N ALA A 62 -5.80 3.60 -10.17
CA ALA A 62 -4.90 4.19 -11.15
C ALA A 62 -5.14 5.70 -11.36
N GLY A 63 -6.40 6.12 -11.35
CA GLY A 63 -6.79 7.54 -11.43
C GLY A 63 -6.29 8.35 -10.24
N ILE A 64 -6.40 7.82 -9.02
CA ILE A 64 -5.85 8.47 -7.81
C ILE A 64 -4.35 8.73 -7.99
N LEU A 65 -3.59 7.71 -8.39
CA LEU A 65 -2.14 7.81 -8.56
C LEU A 65 -1.76 8.81 -9.66
N ALA A 66 -2.43 8.77 -10.81
CA ALA A 66 -2.18 9.70 -11.91
C ALA A 66 -2.43 11.15 -11.49
N MET A 67 -3.53 11.41 -10.78
CA MET A 67 -3.87 12.74 -10.27
C MET A 67 -2.85 13.23 -9.24
N THR A 68 -2.43 12.37 -8.31
CA THR A 68 -1.36 12.69 -7.34
C THR A 68 -0.05 13.04 -8.04
N VAL A 69 0.39 12.26 -9.04
CA VAL A 69 1.62 12.55 -9.79
C VAL A 69 1.53 13.89 -10.52
N CYS A 70 0.40 14.17 -11.17
CA CYS A 70 0.15 15.45 -11.83
C CYS A 70 0.21 16.63 -10.85
N PHE A 71 -0.42 16.50 -9.69
CA PHE A 71 -0.38 17.49 -8.62
C PHE A 71 1.04 17.75 -8.11
N MET A 72 1.81 16.69 -7.82
CA MET A 72 3.19 16.82 -7.35
C MET A 72 4.11 17.48 -8.38
N ARG A 73 3.93 17.18 -9.67
CA ARG A 73 4.69 17.84 -10.76
C ARG A 73 4.39 19.34 -10.81
N ARG A 74 3.11 19.73 -10.75
CA ARG A 74 2.70 21.14 -10.68
C ARG A 74 3.33 21.83 -9.47
N GLN A 75 3.25 21.23 -8.28
CA GLN A 75 3.88 21.79 -7.07
C GLN A 75 5.39 22.03 -7.22
N LYS A 76 6.14 21.07 -7.79
CA LYS A 76 7.58 21.24 -8.04
C LYS A 76 7.89 22.39 -9.00
N GLN A 77 7.06 22.58 -10.03
CA GLN A 77 7.21 23.70 -10.96
C GLN A 77 6.96 25.05 -10.26
N TYR A 78 5.90 25.17 -9.45
CA TYR A 78 5.66 26.39 -8.67
C TYR A 78 6.82 26.74 -7.73
N GLN A 79 7.42 25.74 -7.06
CA GLN A 79 8.56 25.96 -6.17
C GLN A 79 9.85 26.35 -6.92
N SER A 80 10.06 25.86 -8.15
CA SER A 80 11.21 26.30 -8.96
C SER A 80 11.10 27.78 -9.36
N VAL A 81 9.89 28.23 -9.71
CA VAL A 81 9.63 29.63 -10.13
C VAL A 81 9.71 30.59 -8.95
N SER A 82 9.28 30.19 -7.75
CA SER A 82 9.40 31.02 -6.55
C SER A 82 10.85 31.17 -6.07
N SER A 83 11.69 30.15 -6.25
CA SER A 83 13.11 30.21 -5.87
C SER A 83 13.99 31.03 -6.82
N SER A 84 13.55 31.26 -8.07
CA SER A 84 14.28 32.06 -9.07
C SER A 84 13.85 33.53 -9.12
N SER A 85 12.91 33.94 -8.26
CA SER A 85 12.35 35.29 -8.25
C SER A 85 12.86 36.16 -7.10
N CYS A 86 13.99 35.80 -6.49
CA CYS A 86 14.75 36.64 -5.55
C CYS A 86 16.09 37.05 -6.16
#